data_AF-A0A343JFW9-F1
#
_entry.id   AF-A0A343JFW9-F1
#
_cell.length_a   1.000
_cell.length_b   1.000
_cell.length_c   1.000
_cell.angle_alpha   90.00
_cell.angle_beta   90.00
_cell.angle_gamma   90.00
#
_symmetry.space_group_name_H-M   'P 1'
#
loop_
_entity.id
_entity.type
_entity.pdbx_description
1 polymer ?
#
loop_
_entity_poly.entity_id
_entity_poly.type
_entity_poly.pdbx_seq_one_letter_code
_entity_poly.pdbx_strand_id
1 'polypeptide(L)'
;MHERCRKCITFHVVITMRDGTMVDGIVEGVDRENVNLLVGEPVMMEEELSYERQEYGYGQGSRRRRPVRRFRRRAFPLALLAAVDVVPFFPFFPFFPF
;
A
#
# COMPACT_ATOMS: atom_id res chain seq x y z
N MET A 1 6.35 -8.64 19.55
CA MET A 1 6.09 -7.85 18.32
C MET A 1 7.25 -7.82 17.35
N HIS A 2 8.47 -7.50 17.81
CA HIS A 2 9.67 -7.46 16.95
C HIS A 2 9.83 -8.70 16.05
N GLU A 3 9.83 -9.91 16.62
CA GLU A 3 9.96 -11.15 15.83
C GLU A 3 8.82 -11.39 14.83
N ARG A 4 7.58 -11.02 15.19
CA ARG A 4 6.43 -11.11 14.27
C ARG A 4 6.65 -10.21 13.06
N CYS A 5 7.06 -8.96 13.28
CA CYS A 5 7.37 -8.02 12.19
C CYS A 5 8.54 -8.52 11.34
N ARG A 6 9.55 -9.12 11.96
CA ARG A 6 10.73 -9.65 11.25
C ARG A 6 10.38 -10.80 10.31
N LYS A 7 9.42 -11.66 10.68
CA LYS A 7 8.88 -12.72 9.80
C LYS A 7 8.05 -12.16 8.64
N CYS A 8 7.56 -10.93 8.76
CA CYS A 8 6.72 -10.28 7.77
C CYS A 8 7.49 -9.38 6.78
N ILE A 9 8.83 -9.33 6.85
CA ILE A 9 9.63 -8.58 5.87
C ILE A 9 9.27 -9.06 4.45
N THR A 10 9.10 -8.12 3.51
CA THR A 10 8.59 -8.29 2.13
C THR A 10 7.10 -8.55 1.98
N PHE A 11 6.38 -8.87 3.05
CA PHE A 11 4.92 -9.09 2.97
C PHE A 11 4.14 -7.78 3.06
N HIS A 12 3.00 -7.77 2.37
CA HIS A 12 1.97 -6.76 2.57
C HIS A 12 1.22 -7.07 3.87
N VAL A 13 1.23 -6.12 4.79
CA VAL A 13 0.63 -6.24 6.11
C VAL A 13 -0.32 -5.09 6.37
N VAL A 14 -1.25 -5.32 7.30
CA VAL A 14 -1.96 -4.28 8.01
C VAL A 14 -1.42 -4.25 9.43
N ILE A 15 -0.95 -3.08 9.85
CA ILE A 15 -0.55 -2.84 11.23
C ILE A 15 -1.70 -2.15 11.96
N THR A 16 -2.00 -2.63 13.17
CA THR A 16 -2.97 -2.01 14.06
C THR A 16 -2.23 -1.39 15.22
N MET A 17 -2.40 -0.09 15.41
CA MET A 17 -1.84 0.67 16.52
C MET A 17 -2.68 0.51 17.77
N ARG A 18 -2.11 0.83 18.93
CA ARG A 18 -2.80 0.82 20.23
C ARG A 18 -3.95 1.81 20.34
N ASP A 19 -3.92 2.88 19.55
CA ASP A 19 -5.02 3.85 19.44
C ASP A 19 -6.16 3.35 18.54
N GLY A 20 -6.02 2.16 17.94
CA GLY A 20 -6.99 1.55 17.04
C GLY A 20 -6.82 1.96 15.57
N THR A 21 -5.87 2.86 15.25
CA THR A 21 -5.59 3.22 13.86
C THR A 21 -4.96 2.06 13.11
N MET A 22 -5.35 1.89 11.84
CA MET A 22 -4.83 0.84 10.97
C MET A 22 -4.11 1.45 9.78
N VAL A 23 -2.95 0.88 9.44
CA VAL A 23 -2.16 1.31 8.29
C VAL A 23 -1.78 0.09 7.46
N ASP A 24 -2.02 0.16 6.15
CA ASP A 24 -1.59 -0.87 5.20
C ASP A 24 -0.23 -0.52 4.57
N GLY A 25 0.59 -1.53 4.35
CA GLY A 25 1.88 -1.33 3.71
C GLY A 25 2.71 -2.60 3.59
N ILE A 26 3.87 -2.48 2.94
CA ILE A 26 4.82 -3.58 2.80
C ILE A 26 5.93 -3.38 3.83
N VAL A 27 6.25 -4.43 4.60
CA VAL A 27 7.36 -4.36 5.56
C VAL A 27 8.67 -4.39 4.81
N GLU A 28 9.46 -3.33 4.95
CA GLU A 28 10.78 -3.22 4.35
C GLU A 28 11.88 -3.72 5.29
N GLY A 29 11.75 -3.44 6.58
CA GLY A 29 12.74 -3.82 7.57
C GLY A 29 12.25 -3.60 9.00
N VAL A 30 12.98 -4.15 9.96
CA VAL A 30 12.70 -4.00 11.39
C VAL A 30 13.99 -3.63 12.09
N ASP A 31 13.98 -2.47 12.74
CA ASP A 31 15.05 -1.99 13.60
C ASP A 31 14.79 -2.45 15.05
N ARG A 32 15.67 -2.06 15.99
CA ARG A 32 15.53 -2.45 17.40
C ARG A 32 14.19 -2.00 18.02
N GLU A 33 13.73 -0.82 17.64
CA GLU A 33 12.55 -0.17 18.25
C GLU A 33 11.44 0.13 17.26
N ASN A 34 11.73 0.13 15.96
CA ASN A 34 10.82 0.55 14.91
C ASN A 34 10.67 -0.52 13.82
N VAL A 35 9.52 -0.53 13.16
CA VAL A 35 9.29 -1.25 11.91
C VAL A 35 9.15 -0.24 10.76
N ASN A 36 9.84 -0.50 9.66
CA ASN A 36 9.83 0.35 8.48
C ASN A 36 8.86 -0.23 7.46
N LEU A 37 7.82 0.53 7.12
CA LEU A 37 6.80 0.14 6.15
C LEU A 37 6.79 1.08 4.95
N LEU A 38 6.60 0.50 3.77
CA LEU A 38 6.20 1.20 2.56
C LEU A 38 4.68 1.35 2.59
N VAL A 39 4.21 2.53 2.99
CA VAL A 39 2.77 2.86 3.11
C VAL A 39 2.29 3.51 1.82
N GLY A 40 1.18 2.99 1.27
CA GLY A 40 0.57 3.57 0.07
C GLY A 40 -0.20 4.83 0.40
N GLU A 41 0.42 6.00 0.29
CA GLU A 41 -0.31 7.26 0.47
C GLU A 41 -1.15 7.55 -0.80
N PRO A 42 -2.45 7.89 -0.65
CA PRO A 42 -3.26 8.33 -1.78
C PRO A 42 -2.77 9.71 -2.21
N VAL A 43 -2.05 9.78 -3.33
CA VAL A 43 -1.65 11.06 -3.91
C VAL A 43 -2.64 11.41 -5.01
N MET A 44 -3.29 12.56 -4.84
CA MET A 44 -4.09 13.17 -5.89
C MET A 44 -3.11 13.80 -6.90
N MET A 45 -2.76 13.07 -7.96
CA MET A 45 -2.05 13.69 -9.09
C MET A 45 -3.08 14.45 -9.92
N GLU A 46 -2.92 15.77 -10.00
CA GLU A 46 -3.47 16.54 -11.11
C GLU A 46 -2.62 16.20 -12.34
N GLU A 47 -3.18 15.41 -13.25
CA GLU A 47 -2.63 15.25 -14.59
C GLU A 47 -2.70 16.62 -15.28
N GLU A 48 -1.58 17.35 -15.28
CA GLU A 48 -1.29 18.29 -16.35
C GLU A 48 -1.04 17.45 -17.62
N LEU A 49 -2.12 17.23 -18.36
CA LEU A 49 -2.12 16.51 -19.63
C LEU A 49 -1.23 17.25 -20.64
N SER A 50 0.06 16.87 -20.69
CA SER A 50 1.02 17.34 -21.71
C SER A 50 1.56 16.22 -22.59
N TYR A 51 0.89 15.07 -22.62
CA TYR A 51 1.23 13.98 -23.53
C TYR A 51 -0.03 13.55 -24.28
N GLU A 52 -0.04 13.81 -25.58
CA GLU A 52 -1.05 13.34 -26.53
C GLU A 52 -1.11 11.80 -26.50
N ARG A 53 -1.93 11.25 -25.59
CA ARG A 53 -2.40 9.86 -25.71
C ARG A 53 -3.75 9.91 -26.40
N GLN A 54 -3.73 9.90 -27.73
CA GLN A 54 -4.91 9.66 -28.56
C GLN A 54 -5.39 8.24 -28.29
N GLU A 55 -6.30 8.07 -27.32
CA GLU A 55 -7.03 6.83 -27.11
C GLU A 55 -8.49 7.09 -27.52
N TYR A 56 -8.88 6.45 -28.62
CA TYR A 56 -10.24 6.47 -29.18
C TYR A 56 -11.26 6.04 -28.13
N GLY A 57 -12.17 6.93 -27.75
CA GLY A 57 -13.29 6.61 -26.86
C GLY A 57 -14.15 7.82 -26.55
N TYR A 58 -15.34 7.89 -27.17
CA TYR A 58 -16.38 8.88 -26.92
C TYR A 58 -16.67 9.06 -25.42
N GLY A 59 -16.61 10.31 -24.93
CA GLY A 59 -17.18 10.65 -23.62
C GLY A 59 -16.50 11.81 -22.89
N GLN A 60 -17.03 13.01 -23.09
CA GLN A 60 -17.13 14.15 -22.15
C GLN A 60 -16.10 14.23 -21.00
N GLY A 61 -15.26 15.26 -21.06
CA GLY A 61 -14.15 15.53 -20.16
C GLY A 61 -14.52 15.51 -18.67
N SER A 62 -14.23 14.40 -18.02
CA SER A 62 -14.01 14.34 -16.58
C SER A 62 -12.52 14.23 -16.36
N ARG A 63 -11.94 15.24 -15.69
CA ARG A 63 -10.58 15.18 -15.14
C ARG A 63 -10.54 14.01 -14.17
N ARG A 64 -10.18 12.82 -14.66
CA ARG A 64 -10.12 11.60 -13.85
C ARG A 64 -8.93 11.75 -12.91
N ARG A 65 -9.15 12.34 -11.74
CA ARG A 65 -8.20 12.31 -10.63
C ARG A 65 -8.04 10.85 -10.22
N ARG A 66 -7.06 10.15 -10.81
CA ARG A 66 -6.74 8.78 -10.43
C ARG A 66 -5.88 8.85 -9.17
N PRO A 67 -6.30 8.25 -8.05
CA PRO A 67 -5.44 8.13 -6.88
C PRO A 67 -4.24 7.27 -7.26
N VAL A 68 -3.07 7.86 -7.35
CA VAL A 68 -1.83 7.11 -7.52
C VAL A 68 -1.36 6.75 -6.11
N ARG A 69 -1.15 5.44 -5.86
CA ARG A 69 -0.54 4.99 -4.61
C ARG A 69 0.95 5.26 -4.68
N ARG A 70 1.42 6.30 -4.00
CA ARG A 70 2.86 6.50 -3.82
C ARG A 70 3.26 5.82 -2.51
N PHE A 71 4.08 4.79 -2.63
CA PHE A 71 4.64 4.15 -1.45
C PHE A 71 5.70 5.07 -0.83
N ARG A 72 5.48 5.47 0.43
CA ARG A 72 6.46 6.19 1.22
C ARG A 72 6.92 5.35 2.39
N ARG A 73 8.23 5.38 2.65
CA ARG A 73 8.82 4.77 3.84
C ARG A 73 8.36 5.54 5.07
N ARG A 74 7.73 4.84 6.00
CA ARG A 74 7.35 5.33 7.33
C ARG A 74 7.86 4.37 8.38
N ALA A 75 8.45 4.93 9.44
CA ALA A 75 8.89 4.17 10.59
C ALA A 75 7.79 4.21 11.66
N PHE A 76 7.43 3.06 12.19
CA PHE A 76 6.44 2.94 13.26
C PHE A 76 7.06 2.28 14.49
N PRO A 77 6.92 2.90 15.67
CA PRO A 77 7.48 2.33 16.90
C PRO A 77 6.76 1.05 17.29
N LEU A 78 7.53 0.00 17.53
CA LEU A 78 7.04 -1.33 17.92
C LEU A 78 6.25 -1.28 19.23
N ALA A 79 6.56 -0.32 20.10
CA ALA A 79 5.85 -0.09 21.36
C ALA A 79 4.39 0.35 21.16
N LEU A 80 4.08 1.01 20.03
CA LEU A 80 2.72 1.47 19.71
C LEU A 80 1.91 0.45 18.92
N LEU A 81 2.53 -0.65 18.45
CA LEU A 81 1.82 -1.70 17.72
C LEU A 81 1.00 -2.58 18.68
N ALA A 82 -0.27 -2.78 18.33
CA ALA A 82 -1.18 -3.72 18.97
C ALA A 82 -1.26 -5.05 18.19
N ALA A 83 -1.23 -5.00 16.84
CA ALA A 83 -1.25 -6.18 15.99
C ALA A 83 -0.54 -5.96 14.65
N VAL A 84 -0.14 -7.06 14.02
CA VAL A 84 0.40 -7.11 12.65
C VAL A 84 -0.20 -8.33 11.98
N ASP A 85 -0.94 -8.10 10.90
CA ASP A 85 -1.67 -9.12 10.16
C ASP A 85 -1.24 -9.09 8.68
N VAL A 86 -0.93 -10.27 8.13
CA VAL A 86 -0.51 -10.39 6.72
C VAL A 86 -1.74 -10.41 5.84
N VAL A 87 -1.75 -9.60 4.77
CA VAL A 87 -2.84 -9.57 3.80
C VAL A 87 -2.70 -10.76 2.85
N PRO A 88 -3.62 -11.72 2.86
CA PRO A 88 -3.57 -12.85 1.93
C PRO A 88 -3.88 -12.36 0.51
N PHE A 89 -2.98 -12.65 -0.43
CA PHE A 89 -3.26 -12.51 -1.85
C PHE A 89 -3.90 -13.81 -2.33
N PHE A 90 -5.20 -13.78 -2.60
CA PHE A 90 -5.85 -14.90 -3.27
C PHE A 90 -5.42 -14.90 -4.73
N PRO A 91 -4.82 -15.99 -5.23
CA PRO A 91 -4.50 -16.09 -6.65
C PRO A 91 -5.81 -15.98 -7.43
N PHE A 92 -5.93 -14.91 -8.22
CA PHE A 92 -6.94 -14.86 -9.25
C PHE A 92 -6.55 -15.92 -10.27
N PHE A 93 -7.23 -17.07 -10.26
CA PHE A 93 -7.10 -18.07 -11.32
C PHE A 93 -7.95 -17.59 -12.49
N PRO A 94 -7.36 -17.01 -13.56
CA PRO A 94 -8.12 -16.76 -14.76
C PRO A 94 -8.64 -18.10 -15.28
N PHE A 95 -9.96 -18.23 -15.39
CA PHE A 95 -10.59 -19.31 -16.12
C PHE A 95 -10.20 -19.15 -17.60
N PHE A 96 -9.13 -19.82 -18.03
CA PHE A 96 -8.83 -19.98 -19.44
C PHE A 96 -9.53 -21.24 -19.94
N PRO A 97 -10.55 -21.14 -20.82
CA PRO A 97 -11.02 -22.30 -21.57
C PRO A 97 -9.97 -22.63 -22.64
N PHE A 98 -9.51 -23.88 -22.66
CA PHE A 98 -8.68 -24.45 -23.73
C PHE A 98 -9.54 -24.87 -24.92
#